data_AF-A0A3B8LT22-F1
#
_entry.id   AF-A0A3B8LT22-F1
#
_cell.length_a   1.000
_cell.length_b   1.000
_cell.length_c   1.000
_cell.angle_alpha   90.00
_cell.angle_beta   90.00
_cell.angle_gamma   90.00
#
_symmetry.space_group_name_H-M   'P 1'
#
loop_
_entity.id
_entity.type
_entity.pdbx_description
1 polymer ?
#
loop_
_entity_poly.entity_id
_entity_poly.type
_entity_poly.pdbx_seq_one_letter_code
_entity_poly.pdbx_strand_id
1 'polypeptide(L)'
;MEVSDVPHAPHKGRSSMSRRRSFLKQLFAGVGALNLPNVLRLQSQAADRATANRRTSLIVLWQDGGPSHFETFDPKPLAPAEIRGALGAISTRHPGVNFCEVLPGLA
;
A
#
# COMPACT_ATOMS: atom_id res chain seq x y z
N MET A 1 17.47 -46.17 -71.81
CA MET A 1 16.22 -46.11 -71.04
C MET A 1 16.66 -45.94 -69.59
N GLU A 2 16.80 -44.69 -69.20
CA GLU A 2 17.29 -44.23 -67.90
C GLU A 2 16.29 -44.65 -66.82
N VAL A 3 16.72 -45.50 -65.87
CA VAL A 3 15.98 -45.70 -64.63
C VAL A 3 16.57 -44.70 -63.64
N SER A 4 15.84 -43.62 -63.43
CA SER A 4 16.19 -42.53 -62.52
C SER A 4 16.13 -43.02 -61.07
N ASP A 5 17.28 -43.00 -60.39
CA ASP A 5 17.38 -43.18 -58.95
C ASP A 5 16.69 -42.03 -58.22
N VAL A 6 15.71 -42.34 -57.38
CA VAL A 6 15.05 -41.39 -56.48
C VAL A 6 15.87 -41.27 -55.19
N PRO A 7 16.36 -40.09 -54.78
CA PRO A 7 17.13 -39.94 -53.56
C PRO A 7 16.21 -40.07 -52.33
N HIS A 8 16.50 -41.02 -51.45
CA HIS A 8 15.85 -41.16 -50.14
C HIS A 8 16.38 -40.09 -49.19
N ALA A 9 15.57 -39.08 -48.87
CA ALA A 9 15.96 -38.03 -47.94
C ALA A 9 16.23 -38.61 -46.53
N PRO A 10 17.34 -38.26 -45.85
CA PRO A 10 17.57 -38.72 -44.50
C PRO A 10 16.53 -38.12 -43.54
N HIS A 11 15.87 -38.96 -42.75
CA HIS A 11 15.05 -38.50 -41.64
C HIS A 11 15.90 -37.63 -40.70
N LYS A 12 15.69 -36.31 -40.77
CA LYS A 12 16.39 -35.32 -39.96
C LYS A 12 16.04 -35.55 -38.48
N GLY A 13 16.88 -36.33 -37.79
CA GLY A 13 16.72 -36.64 -36.38
C GLY A 13 16.63 -35.34 -35.58
N ARG A 14 15.50 -35.10 -34.91
CA ARG A 14 15.31 -33.96 -34.00
C ARG A 14 16.51 -33.89 -33.06
N SER A 15 17.24 -32.78 -33.09
CA SER A 15 18.48 -32.60 -32.31
C SER A 15 18.23 -32.92 -30.83
N SER A 16 19.20 -33.54 -30.16
CA SER A 16 19.09 -33.94 -28.74
C SER A 16 18.75 -32.76 -27.83
N MET A 17 19.21 -31.56 -28.19
CA MET A 17 18.93 -30.29 -27.50
C MET A 17 17.44 -29.92 -27.50
N SER A 18 16.71 -30.18 -28.60
CA SER A 18 15.26 -29.95 -28.70
C SER A 18 14.47 -30.90 -27.77
N ARG A 19 14.93 -32.15 -27.64
CA ARG A 19 14.30 -33.16 -26.76
C ARG A 19 14.50 -32.86 -25.27
N ARG A 20 15.69 -32.44 -24.85
CA ARG A 20 15.97 -32.04 -23.45
C ARG A 20 15.11 -30.85 -23.02
N ARG A 21 15.01 -29.82 -23.87
CA ARG A 21 14.17 -28.64 -23.58
C ARG A 21 12.69 -29.01 -23.49
N SER A 22 12.21 -29.90 -24.37
CA SER A 22 10.82 -30.38 -24.32
C SER A 22 10.54 -31.17 -23.03
N PHE A 23 11.47 -32.04 -22.65
CA PHE A 23 11.37 -32.81 -21.41
C PHE A 23 11.35 -31.89 -20.17
N LEU A 24 12.26 -30.92 -20.08
CA LEU A 24 12.27 -29.95 -18.98
C LEU A 24 10.97 -29.14 -18.92
N LYS A 25 10.44 -28.68 -20.07
CA LYS A 25 9.15 -27.98 -20.12
C LYS A 25 8.01 -28.84 -19.58
N GLN A 26 7.95 -30.11 -19.96
CA GLN A 26 6.93 -31.05 -19.49
C GLN A 26 7.09 -31.36 -18.00
N LEU A 27 8.33 -31.49 -17.50
CA LEU A 27 8.62 -31.67 -16.09
C LEU A 27 8.18 -30.46 -15.26
N PHE A 28 8.56 -29.24 -15.67
CA PHE A 28 8.14 -28.01 -14.99
C PHE A 28 6.61 -27.82 -15.03
N ALA A 29 5.98 -28.12 -16.17
CA ALA A 29 4.52 -28.07 -16.27
C ALA A 29 3.84 -29.08 -15.35
N GLY A 30 4.36 -30.31 -15.25
CA GLY A 30 3.84 -31.35 -14.36
C GLY A 30 4.01 -30.98 -12.88
N VAL A 31 5.18 -30.49 -12.48
CA VAL A 31 5.44 -30.03 -11.10
C VAL A 31 4.56 -28.82 -10.75
N GLY A 32 4.41 -27.86 -11.66
CA GLY A 32 3.52 -26.71 -11.49
C GLY A 32 2.05 -27.13 -11.34
N ALA A 33 1.58 -28.05 -12.18
CA ALA A 33 0.21 -28.57 -12.12
C ALA A 33 -0.08 -29.32 -10.82
N LEU A 34 0.86 -30.14 -10.34
CA LEU A 34 0.73 -30.86 -9.07
C LEU A 34 0.74 -29.95 -7.85
N ASN A 35 1.40 -28.78 -7.92
CA ASN A 35 1.44 -27.80 -6.84
C ASN A 35 0.27 -26.81 -6.84
N LEU A 36 -0.49 -26.72 -7.93
CA LEU A 36 -1.60 -25.76 -8.08
C LEU A 36 -2.66 -25.87 -6.95
N PRO A 37 -3.10 -27.06 -6.50
CA PRO A 37 -4.04 -27.18 -5.38
C PRO A 37 -3.52 -26.56 -4.08
N ASN A 38 -2.20 -26.63 -3.86
CA ASN A 38 -1.57 -26.09 -2.66
C ASN A 38 -1.51 -24.55 -2.72
N VAL A 39 -1.24 -23.99 -3.89
CA VAL A 39 -1.30 -22.54 -4.13
C VAL A 39 -2.72 -22.02 -3.90
N LEU A 40 -3.74 -22.69 -4.44
CA LEU A 40 -5.14 -22.31 -4.26
C LEU A 40 -5.58 -22.39 -2.78
N ARG A 41 -5.12 -23.40 -2.04
CA ARG A 41 -5.36 -23.53 -0.60
C ARG A 41 -4.71 -22.39 0.21
N LEU A 42 -3.49 -21.99 -0.13
CA LEU A 42 -2.84 -20.85 0.51
C LEU A 42 -3.57 -19.53 0.22
N GLN A 43 -4.07 -19.35 -1.01
CA GLN A 43 -4.88 -18.18 -1.37
C GLN A 43 -6.20 -18.14 -0.60
N SER A 44 -6.90 -19.27 -0.44
CA SER A 44 -8.15 -19.31 0.33
C SER A 44 -7.90 -18.97 1.81
N GLN A 45 -6.86 -19.53 2.42
CA GLN A 45 -6.47 -19.22 3.80
C GLN A 45 -6.06 -17.75 3.99
N ALA A 46 -5.45 -17.14 2.98
CA ALA A 46 -5.12 -15.72 3.00
C ALA A 46 -6.38 -14.83 2.89
N ALA A 47 -7.37 -15.23 2.08
CA ALA A 47 -8.65 -14.54 1.99
C ALA A 47 -9.42 -14.60 3.33
N ASP A 48 -9.40 -15.76 4.01
CA ASP A 48 -9.99 -15.93 5.34
C ASP A 48 -9.26 -15.13 6.42
N ARG A 49 -7.98 -14.81 6.22
CA ARG A 49 -7.20 -13.91 7.10
C ARG A 49 -7.38 -12.43 6.75
N ALA A 50 -7.79 -12.08 5.54
CA ALA A 50 -8.05 -10.69 5.15
C ALA A 50 -9.24 -10.10 5.92
N THR A 51 -10.22 -10.93 6.31
CA THR A 51 -11.30 -10.55 7.24
C THR A 51 -10.83 -10.41 8.69
N ALA A 52 -9.71 -11.04 9.07
CA ALA A 52 -9.08 -10.89 10.39
C ALA A 52 -8.11 -9.68 10.48
N ASN A 53 -7.83 -9.01 9.36
CA ASN A 53 -6.98 -7.83 9.35
C ASN A 53 -7.79 -6.64 9.86
N ARG A 54 -7.64 -6.32 11.15
CA ARG A 54 -8.26 -5.18 11.83
C ARG A 54 -8.11 -3.95 10.94
N ARG A 55 -9.23 -3.32 10.55
CA ARG A 55 -9.21 -2.07 9.77
C ARG A 55 -8.41 -1.02 10.55
N THR A 56 -7.17 -0.77 10.13
CA THR A 56 -6.34 0.28 10.72
C THR A 56 -6.84 1.62 10.21
N SER A 57 -7.50 2.38 11.07
CA SER A 57 -7.84 3.79 10.80
C SER A 57 -6.68 4.67 11.24
N LEU A 58 -6.19 5.52 10.33
CA LEU A 58 -5.15 6.51 10.59
C LEU A 58 -5.74 7.91 10.44
N ILE A 59 -5.56 8.77 11.45
CA ILE A 59 -5.81 10.21 11.33
C ILE A 59 -4.43 10.86 11.28
N VAL A 60 -4.11 11.48 10.15
CA VAL A 60 -2.87 12.25 9.99
C VAL A 60 -3.19 13.72 10.17
N LEU A 61 -2.68 14.30 11.26
CA LEU A 61 -2.75 15.73 11.50
C LEU A 61 -1.38 16.34 11.17
N TRP A 62 -1.28 16.99 10.01
CA TRP A 62 -0.08 17.71 9.61
C TRP A 62 -0.17 19.16 10.09
N GLN A 63 0.62 19.51 11.10
CA GLN A 63 0.77 20.89 11.56
C GLN A 63 2.20 21.35 11.33
N ASP A 64 2.43 22.03 10.21
CA ASP A 64 3.74 22.60 9.85
C ASP A 64 4.13 23.70 10.85
N GLY A 65 4.83 23.32 11.92
CA GLY A 65 5.23 24.23 13.01
C GLY A 65 4.27 24.29 14.22
N GLY A 66 3.17 23.54 14.21
CA GLY A 66 2.21 23.48 15.33
C GLY A 66 1.24 24.67 15.42
N PRO A 67 0.35 24.69 16.42
CA PRO A 67 -0.61 25.78 16.60
C PRO A 67 0.08 27.02 17.17
N SER A 68 -0.30 28.21 16.67
CA SER A 68 0.29 29.46 17.14
C SER A 68 -0.09 29.79 18.58
N HIS A 69 0.68 30.67 19.24
CA HIS A 69 0.35 31.10 20.60
C HIS A 69 -1.00 31.85 20.68
N PHE A 70 -1.35 32.58 19.61
CA PHE A 70 -2.63 33.28 19.49
C PHE A 70 -3.83 32.34 19.40
N GLU A 71 -3.62 31.13 18.87
CA GLU A 71 -4.66 30.12 18.67
C GLU A 71 -4.72 29.12 19.84
N THR A 72 -3.94 29.36 20.90
CA THR A 72 -3.82 28.46 22.06
C THR A 72 -3.99 29.20 23.39
N PHE A 73 -2.89 29.45 24.11
CA PHE A 73 -2.91 29.93 25.49
C PHE A 73 -2.75 31.45 25.64
N ASP A 74 -2.48 32.17 24.55
CA ASP A 74 -2.30 33.62 24.57
C ASP A 74 -2.95 34.31 23.34
N PRO A 75 -4.29 34.40 23.30
CA PRO A 75 -5.03 34.97 22.17
C PRO A 75 -4.84 36.48 21.97
N LYS A 76 -4.11 37.17 22.87
CA LYS A 76 -3.89 38.62 22.89
C LYS A 76 -5.14 39.44 22.49
N PRO A 77 -6.25 39.35 23.24
CA PRO A 77 -7.53 39.96 22.89
C PRO A 77 -7.55 41.50 22.98
N LEU A 78 -6.42 42.13 23.32
CA LEU A 78 -6.26 43.58 23.33
C LEU A 78 -5.28 44.08 22.25
N ALA A 79 -4.63 43.18 21.51
CA ALA A 79 -3.71 43.55 20.43
C ALA A 79 -4.48 44.17 19.24
N PRO A 80 -3.89 45.11 18.47
CA PRO A 80 -4.48 45.61 17.23
C PRO A 80 -4.86 44.49 16.27
N ALA A 81 -5.90 44.71 15.45
CA ALA A 81 -6.45 43.69 14.56
C ALA A 81 -5.42 43.19 13.53
N GLU A 82 -4.44 44.03 13.20
CA GLU A 82 -3.36 43.72 12.25
C GLU A 82 -2.35 42.70 12.79
N ILE A 83 -2.25 42.54 14.11
CA ILE A 83 -1.27 41.65 14.77
C ILE A 83 -1.90 40.64 15.73
N ARG A 84 -3.22 40.67 15.88
CA ARG A 84 -3.99 39.71 16.68
C ARG A 84 -4.29 38.46 15.83
N GLY A 85 -4.34 37.29 16.48
CA GLY A 85 -4.88 36.08 15.87
C GLY A 85 -6.32 36.24 15.40
N ALA A 86 -6.76 35.37 14.50
CA ALA A 86 -8.11 35.45 13.92
C ALA A 86 -9.20 35.01 14.91
N LEU A 87 -8.82 34.19 15.91
CA LEU A 87 -9.75 33.61 16.88
C LEU A 87 -10.00 34.52 18.09
N GLY A 88 -11.18 34.35 18.66
CA GLY A 88 -11.59 34.99 19.90
C GLY A 88 -10.89 34.45 21.15
N ALA A 89 -11.13 35.14 22.27
CA ALA A 89 -10.65 34.73 23.59
C ALA A 89 -11.82 34.43 24.52
N ILE A 90 -11.68 33.38 25.33
CA ILE A 90 -12.61 33.00 26.39
C ILE A 90 -11.92 33.11 27.74
N SER A 91 -12.67 33.55 28.76
CA SER A 91 -12.15 33.64 30.12
C SER A 91 -12.01 32.28 30.75
N THR A 92 -10.91 32.09 31.49
CA THR A 92 -10.69 30.88 32.27
C THR A 92 -11.28 31.00 33.67
N ARG A 93 -11.27 29.90 34.43
CA ARG A 93 -11.59 29.92 35.88
C ARG A 93 -10.64 30.81 36.69
N HIS A 94 -9.43 31.07 36.20
CA HIS A 94 -8.48 31.94 36.89
C HIS A 94 -8.64 33.40 36.43
N PRO A 95 -8.89 34.35 37.33
CA PRO A 95 -9.03 35.75 36.96
C PRO A 95 -7.82 36.28 36.19
N GLY A 96 -8.07 36.98 35.08
CA GLY A 96 -7.03 37.59 34.25
C GLY A 96 -6.35 36.66 33.24
N VAL A 97 -6.68 35.36 33.23
CA VAL A 97 -6.18 34.40 32.23
C VAL A 97 -7.29 34.12 31.21
N ASN A 98 -6.95 34.21 29.93
CA ASN A 98 -7.85 33.91 28.81
C ASN A 98 -7.18 32.94 27.85
N PHE A 99 -7.93 31.96 27.37
CA PHE A 99 -7.49 31.04 26.32
C PHE A 99 -8.24 31.33 25.02
N CYS A 100 -7.75 30.77 23.91
CA CYS A 100 -8.42 30.85 22.64
C CYS A 100 -9.79 30.14 22.68
N GLU A 101 -10.78 30.66 21.96
CA GLU A 101 -12.17 30.14 21.95
C GLU A 101 -12.29 28.67 21.51
N VAL A 102 -11.29 28.12 20.83
CA VAL A 102 -11.22 26.71 20.40
C VAL A 102 -10.73 25.75 21.49
N LEU A 103 -10.36 26.25 22.67
CA LEU A 103 -9.93 25.44 23.82
C LEU A 103 -10.91 25.49 25.03
N PRO A 104 -12.23 25.32 24.84
CA PRO A 104 -13.20 25.50 25.92
C PRO A 104 -13.07 24.46 27.05
N GLY A 105 -12.52 23.26 26.74
CA GLY A 105 -12.25 22.23 27.75
C GLY A 105 -11.03 22.51 28.62
N LEU A 106 -10.23 23.53 28.29
CA LEU A 106 -9.05 23.93 29.04
C LEU A 106 -9.22 25.29 29.75
N ALA A 107 -10.31 26.01 29.48
CA ALA A 107 -10.61 27.30 30.10
C ALA A 107 -11.19 27.16 31.52
#